data_AF-A0A838VBE1-F1
#
_entry.id   AF-A0A838VBE1-F1
#
_cell.length_a   1.000
_cell.length_b   1.000
_cell.length_c   1.000
_cell.angle_alpha   90.00
_cell.angle_beta   90.00
_cell.angle_gamma   90.00
#
_symmetry.space_group_name_H-M   'P 1'
#
loop_
_entity.id
_entity.type
_entity.pdbx_description
1 polymer ?
#
loop_
_entity_poly.entity_id
_entity_poly.type
_entity_poly.pdbx_seq_one_letter_code
_entity_poly.pdbx_strand_id
1 'polypeptide(L)'
;MDFSVIPRESVGLVDVSTPPPKYCLGSQELRLTDAYWRAANYLSVGQLYLYDNPLLREPLTLAHVKPLVVGHWGTTPGQNFIYVHLNRAICARDLDMIYIAGPGHGGPALVGNTYLEGSYSQFFPNISQ
;
A
#
# COMPACT_ATOMS: atom_id res chain seq x y z
N MET A 1 0.50 -27.79 19.71
CA MET A 1 1.34 -26.66 20.13
C MET A 1 0.57 -25.92 21.20
N ASP A 2 1.15 -25.85 22.39
CA ASP A 2 0.53 -25.27 23.59
C ASP A 2 0.78 -23.76 23.61
N PHE A 3 -0.28 -22.96 23.61
CA PHE A 3 -0.23 -21.49 23.57
C PHE A 3 -0.19 -20.86 24.98
N SER A 4 -0.04 -21.65 26.04
CA SER A 4 -0.05 -21.17 27.44
C SER A 4 1.25 -20.51 27.92
N VAL A 5 2.27 -20.36 27.06
CA VAL A 5 3.61 -19.85 27.44
C VAL A 5 3.93 -18.47 26.87
N ILE A 6 2.97 -17.75 26.26
CA ILE A 6 3.19 -16.35 25.88
C ILE A 6 2.89 -15.47 27.10
N PRO A 7 3.89 -14.78 27.69
CA PRO A 7 3.65 -13.86 28.80
C PRO A 7 2.69 -12.77 28.32
N ARG A 8 1.59 -12.56 29.06
CA ARG A 8 0.75 -11.36 28.93
C ARG A 8 1.47 -10.16 29.54
N GLU A 9 2.66 -9.84 29.04
CA GLU A 9 3.16 -8.49 29.20
C GLU A 9 2.26 -7.60 28.35
N SER A 10 1.58 -6.71 29.07
CA SER A 10 0.74 -5.62 28.59
C SER A 10 1.06 -5.24 27.14
N VAL A 11 0.10 -5.47 26.24
CA VAL A 11 -0.07 -4.61 25.07
C VAL A 11 -0.44 -3.24 25.65
N GLY A 12 0.58 -2.53 26.14
CA GLY A 12 0.46 -1.18 26.64
C GLY A 12 -0.06 -0.36 25.49
N LEU A 13 -1.24 0.24 25.66
CA LEU A 13 -1.63 1.38 24.88
C LEU A 13 -0.44 2.34 24.92
N VAL A 14 0.19 2.56 23.77
CA VAL A 14 1.33 3.47 23.66
C VAL A 14 0.83 4.82 24.15
N ASP A 15 1.39 5.30 25.26
CA ASP A 15 1.07 6.61 25.79
C ASP A 15 1.49 7.67 24.78
N VAL A 16 0.50 8.26 24.11
CA VAL A 16 0.69 9.26 23.04
C VAL A 16 1.37 10.53 23.55
N SER A 17 1.51 10.70 24.87
CA SER A 17 2.23 11.82 25.49
C SER A 17 3.74 11.59 25.58
N THR A 18 4.22 10.36 25.42
CA THR A 18 5.66 10.07 25.40
C THR A 18 6.28 10.49 24.07
N PRO A 19 7.40 11.23 24.06
CA PRO A 19 8.08 11.58 22.82
C PRO A 19 8.46 10.29 22.07
N PRO A 20 8.25 10.24 20.75
CA PRO A 20 8.59 9.06 19.98
C PRO A 20 10.09 8.74 20.15
N PRO A 21 10.46 7.45 20.25
CA PRO A 21 11.85 7.02 20.27
C PRO A 21 12.67 7.71 19.18
N LYS A 22 13.96 7.92 19.41
CA LYS A 22 14.88 8.61 18.49
C LYS A 22 14.94 8.00 17.07
N TYR A 23 14.42 6.79 16.89
CA TYR A 23 14.38 6.04 15.64
C TYR A 23 12.98 5.96 15.00
N CYS A 24 11.97 6.61 15.58
CA CYS A 24 10.64 6.69 15.01
C CYS A 24 10.56 7.77 13.94
N LEU A 25 9.69 7.55 12.96
CA LEU A 25 9.44 8.54 11.92
C LEU A 25 8.83 9.80 12.52
N GLY A 26 9.22 10.95 11.97
CA GLY A 26 8.54 12.21 12.29
C GLY A 26 7.06 12.12 11.93
N SER A 27 6.21 12.84 12.65
CA SER A 27 4.75 12.73 12.47
C SER A 27 4.29 13.01 11.04
N GLN A 28 4.96 13.93 10.33
CA GLN A 28 4.67 14.22 8.93
C GLN A 28 5.08 13.08 7.98
N GLU A 29 6.28 12.55 8.14
CA GLU A 29 6.78 11.44 7.32
C GLU A 29 5.91 10.20 7.49
N LEU A 30 5.50 9.88 8.72
CA LEU A 30 4.56 8.80 9.00
C LEU A 30 3.21 9.01 8.32
N ARG A 31 2.64 10.23 8.40
CA ARG A 31 1.38 10.56 7.73
C ARG A 31 1.47 10.42 6.21
N LEU A 32 2.57 10.87 5.60
CA LEU A 32 2.76 10.75 4.14
C LEU A 32 2.97 9.29 3.71
N THR A 33 3.72 8.52 4.49
CA THR A 33 3.93 7.07 4.27
C THR A 33 2.59 6.32 4.33
N ASP A 34 1.78 6.59 5.35
CA ASP A 34 0.43 6.01 5.49
C ASP A 34 -0.51 6.44 4.35
N ALA A 35 -0.50 7.72 3.99
CA ALA A 35 -1.34 8.24 2.91
C ALA A 35 -1.01 7.56 1.57
N TYR A 36 0.29 7.39 1.26
CA TYR A 36 0.74 6.69 0.06
C TYR A 36 0.33 5.21 0.12
N TRP A 37 0.53 4.52 1.24
CA TRP A 37 0.11 3.13 1.40
C TRP A 37 -1.39 2.95 1.16
N ARG A 38 -2.21 3.84 1.72
CA ARG A 38 -3.67 3.85 1.51
C ARG A 38 -4.05 4.15 0.07
N ALA A 39 -3.37 5.08 -0.60
CA ALA A 39 -3.59 5.35 -2.02
C ALA A 39 -3.29 4.11 -2.88
N ALA A 40 -2.15 3.44 -2.64
CA ALA A 40 -1.79 2.21 -3.35
C ALA A 40 -2.81 1.08 -3.11
N ASN A 41 -3.29 0.94 -1.87
CA ASN A 41 -4.35 -0.02 -1.53
C ASN A 41 -5.68 0.31 -2.23
N TYR A 42 -6.05 1.58 -2.28
CA TYR A 42 -7.27 2.04 -2.94
C TYR A 42 -7.22 1.74 -4.45
N LEU A 43 -6.10 2.05 -5.11
CA LEU A 43 -5.88 1.70 -6.52
C LEU A 43 -5.91 0.19 -6.73
N SER A 44 -5.37 -0.60 -5.81
CA SER A 44 -5.40 -2.06 -5.88
C SER A 44 -6.84 -2.61 -5.82
N VAL A 45 -7.70 -2.03 -4.99
CA VAL A 45 -9.13 -2.35 -4.96
C VAL A 45 -9.80 -1.93 -6.26
N GLY A 46 -9.53 -0.72 -6.77
CA GLY A 46 -10.06 -0.26 -8.05
C GLY A 46 -9.72 -1.23 -9.20
N GLN A 47 -8.46 -1.65 -9.29
CA GLN A 47 -8.00 -2.63 -10.28
C GLN A 47 -8.74 -3.97 -10.20
N LEU A 48 -9.03 -4.46 -8.98
CA LEU A 48 -9.70 -5.75 -8.79
C LEU A 48 -11.21 -5.68 -9.06
N TYR A 49 -11.87 -4.62 -8.60
CA TYR A 49 -13.33 -4.59 -8.47
C TYR A 49 -14.05 -3.64 -9.42
N LEU A 50 -13.42 -2.57 -9.92
CA LEU A 50 -14.12 -1.50 -10.63
C LEU A 50 -13.84 -1.48 -12.14
N TYR A 51 -14.89 -1.24 -12.95
CA TYR A 51 -14.76 -0.85 -14.35
C TYR A 51 -14.69 0.66 -14.54
N ASP A 52 -15.40 1.41 -13.71
CA ASP A 52 -15.55 2.86 -13.84
C ASP A 52 -15.83 3.50 -12.45
N ASN A 53 -15.97 4.82 -12.42
CA ASN A 53 -16.14 5.65 -11.24
C ASN A 53 -15.05 5.38 -10.18
N PRO A 54 -13.76 5.40 -10.56
CA PRO A 54 -12.67 4.96 -9.70
C PRO A 54 -12.47 5.83 -8.45
N LEU A 55 -13.04 7.05 -8.43
CA LEU A 55 -12.97 7.99 -7.30
C LEU A 55 -14.30 8.15 -6.57
N LEU A 56 -15.32 7.36 -6.92
CA LEU A 56 -16.67 7.42 -6.34
C LEU A 56 -17.26 8.84 -6.35
N ARG A 57 -17.12 9.55 -7.49
CA ARG A 57 -17.66 10.91 -7.68
C ARG A 57 -19.18 10.93 -7.69
N GLU A 58 -19.79 9.80 -8.01
CA GLU A 58 -21.21 9.51 -7.86
C GLU A 58 -21.42 8.24 -7.00
N PRO A 59 -22.61 8.02 -6.43
CA PRO A 59 -22.89 6.84 -5.61
C PRO A 59 -22.54 5.53 -6.35
N LEU A 60 -21.88 4.61 -5.63
CA LEU A 60 -21.47 3.33 -6.20
C LEU A 60 -22.70 2.48 -6.58
N THR A 61 -22.74 2.00 -7.82
CA THR A 61 -23.77 1.07 -8.30
C THR A 61 -23.12 -0.23 -8.78
N LEU A 62 -23.92 -1.29 -8.95
CA LEU A 62 -23.41 -2.56 -9.50
C LEU A 62 -22.86 -2.42 -10.93
N ALA A 63 -23.30 -1.42 -11.70
CA ALA A 63 -22.78 -1.15 -13.04
C ALA A 63 -21.30 -0.74 -13.04
N HIS A 64 -20.80 -0.19 -11.93
CA HIS A 64 -19.38 0.16 -11.78
C HIS A 64 -18.52 -1.03 -11.38
N VAL A 65 -19.12 -2.15 -10.94
CA VAL A 65 -18.41 -3.32 -10.42
C VAL A 65 -18.23 -4.36 -11.52
N LYS A 66 -17.04 -4.96 -11.60
CA LYS A 66 -16.76 -6.04 -12.54
C LYS A 66 -17.66 -7.26 -12.23
N PRO A 67 -18.34 -7.86 -13.23
CA PRO A 67 -19.16 -9.04 -13.03
C PRO A 67 -18.32 -10.28 -12.70
N LEU A 68 -17.05 -10.29 -13.12
CA LEU A 68 -16.07 -11.30 -12.75
C LEU A 68 -14.86 -10.62 -12.10
N VAL A 69 -14.68 -10.87 -10.81
CA VAL A 69 -13.51 -10.38 -10.05
C VAL A 69 -12.38 -11.39 -10.23
N VAL A 70 -11.30 -10.96 -10.88
CA VAL A 70 -10.08 -11.75 -11.06
C VAL A 70 -8.89 -11.02 -10.48
N GLY A 71 -8.00 -11.78 -9.82
CA GLY A 71 -6.81 -11.25 -9.17
C GLY A 71 -6.76 -11.64 -7.70
N HIS A 72 -5.72 -11.16 -7.00
CA HIS A 72 -5.45 -11.56 -5.63
C HIS A 72 -5.34 -10.35 -4.71
N TRP A 73 -6.15 -10.33 -3.66
CA TRP A 73 -6.07 -9.31 -2.62
C TRP A 73 -5.09 -9.69 -1.50
N GLY A 74 -5.05 -10.96 -1.08
CA GLY A 74 -4.44 -11.36 0.19
C GLY A 74 -3.01 -10.86 0.45
N THR A 75 -2.14 -10.91 -0.57
CA THR A 75 -0.75 -10.43 -0.44
C THR A 75 -0.57 -8.93 -0.73
N THR A 76 -1.52 -8.31 -1.43
CA THR A 76 -1.38 -7.01 -2.09
C THR A 76 -1.17 -5.86 -1.08
N PRO A 77 -1.94 -5.73 0.02
CA PRO A 77 -1.69 -4.68 1.01
C PRO A 77 -0.34 -4.78 1.71
N GLY A 78 0.14 -6.01 1.93
CA GLY A 78 1.46 -6.26 2.51
C GLY A 78 2.58 -5.85 1.56
N GLN A 79 2.44 -6.15 0.26
CA GLN A 79 3.38 -5.67 -0.75
C GLN A 79 3.37 -4.15 -0.87
N ASN A 80 2.20 -3.49 -0.90
CA ASN A 80 2.10 -2.03 -0.91
C ASN A 80 2.77 -1.40 0.33
N PHE A 81 2.60 -2.01 1.51
CA PHE A 81 3.22 -1.56 2.75
C PHE A 81 4.76 -1.62 2.64
N ILE A 82 5.28 -2.76 2.19
CA ILE A 82 6.73 -2.93 2.02
C ILE A 82 7.25 -1.93 0.97
N TYR A 83 6.56 -1.79 -0.17
CA TYR A 83 6.98 -0.92 -1.26
C TYR A 83 7.15 0.53 -0.81
N VAL A 84 6.17 1.12 -0.10
CA VAL A 84 6.29 2.51 0.39
C VAL A 84 7.46 2.67 1.37
N HIS A 85 7.70 1.68 2.23
CA HIS A 85 8.82 1.72 3.17
C HIS A 85 10.18 1.56 2.49
N LEU A 86 10.24 0.84 1.37
CA LEU A 86 11.43 0.75 0.53
C LEU A 86 11.65 2.04 -0.26
N ASN A 87 10.61 2.65 -0.84
CA ASN A 87 10.70 3.99 -1.45
C ASN A 87 11.24 5.02 -0.47
N ARG A 88 10.77 4.99 0.78
CA ARG A 88 11.31 5.82 1.85
C ARG A 88 12.79 5.54 2.11
N ALA A 89 13.20 4.26 2.14
CA ALA A 89 14.60 3.89 2.34
C ALA A 89 15.51 4.34 1.19
N ILE A 90 15.03 4.23 -0.06
CA ILE A 90 15.69 4.75 -1.26
C ILE A 90 15.90 6.26 -1.12
N CYS A 91 14.84 7.02 -0.85
CA CYS A 91 14.93 8.48 -0.76
C CYS A 91 15.80 8.95 0.42
N ALA A 92 15.70 8.30 1.58
CA ALA A 92 16.42 8.72 2.78
C ALA A 92 17.92 8.39 2.77
N ARG A 93 18.35 7.48 1.89
CA ARG A 93 19.72 6.93 1.89
C ARG A 93 20.38 6.89 0.52
N ASP A 94 19.71 7.43 -0.51
CA ASP A 94 20.18 7.45 -1.89
C ASP A 94 20.61 6.06 -2.41
N LEU A 95 19.68 5.09 -2.31
CA LEU A 95 19.97 3.68 -2.64
C LEU A 95 19.55 3.32 -4.06
N ASP A 96 20.44 2.65 -4.78
CA ASP A 96 20.08 1.83 -5.93
C ASP A 96 19.45 0.51 -5.44
N MET A 97 18.18 0.28 -5.76
CA MET A 97 17.42 -0.87 -5.26
C MET A 97 16.58 -1.52 -6.36
N ILE A 98 16.49 -2.85 -6.32
CA ILE A 98 15.57 -3.64 -7.15
C ILE A 98 14.56 -4.33 -6.23
N TYR A 99 13.28 -4.23 -6.57
CA TYR A 99 12.20 -4.94 -5.87
C TYR A 99 11.91 -6.30 -6.53
N ILE A 100 12.05 -7.39 -5.78
CA ILE A 100 11.70 -8.74 -6.23
C ILE A 100 10.43 -9.19 -5.50
N ALA A 101 9.31 -9.25 -6.23
CA ALA A 101 8.03 -9.68 -5.69
C ALA A 101 7.96 -11.22 -5.61
N GLY A 102 8.30 -11.80 -4.46
CA GLY A 102 8.16 -13.24 -4.21
C GLY A 102 6.72 -13.74 -4.45
N PRO A 103 5.71 -13.22 -3.74
CA PRO A 103 4.30 -13.49 -4.03
C PRO A 103 3.81 -12.71 -5.27
N GLY A 104 4.30 -13.08 -6.46
CA GLY A 104 4.06 -12.36 -7.72
C GLY A 104 2.60 -12.31 -8.20
N HIS A 105 1.70 -13.09 -7.60
CA HIS A 105 0.27 -13.03 -7.86
C HIS A 105 -0.39 -11.74 -7.34
N GLY A 106 0.32 -10.95 -6.52
CA GLY A 106 -0.05 -9.61 -6.05
C GLY A 106 0.18 -8.49 -7.07
N GLY A 107 -0.02 -8.76 -8.36
CA GLY A 107 0.20 -7.81 -9.46
C GLY A 107 -0.38 -6.39 -9.24
N PRO A 108 -1.58 -6.22 -8.66
CA PRO A 108 -2.14 -4.88 -8.43
C PRO A 108 -1.27 -3.97 -7.56
N ALA A 109 -0.44 -4.53 -6.67
CA ALA A 109 0.49 -3.76 -5.86
C ALA A 109 1.51 -3.03 -6.74
N LEU A 110 2.20 -3.76 -7.62
CA LEU A 110 3.27 -3.20 -8.45
C LEU A 110 2.72 -2.23 -9.50
N VAL A 111 1.59 -2.56 -10.12
CA VAL A 111 0.92 -1.64 -11.07
C VAL A 111 0.48 -0.35 -10.35
N GLY A 112 -0.13 -0.47 -9.16
CA GLY A 112 -0.56 0.70 -8.39
C GLY A 112 0.61 1.60 -7.97
N ASN A 113 1.72 1.01 -7.53
CA ASN A 113 2.90 1.77 -7.12
C ASN A 113 3.60 2.46 -8.30
N THR A 114 3.83 1.73 -9.40
CA THR A 114 4.46 2.30 -10.61
C THR A 114 3.60 3.40 -11.24
N TYR A 115 2.27 3.31 -11.10
CA TYR A 115 1.36 4.41 -11.47
C TYR A 115 1.53 5.63 -10.55
N LEU A 116 1.59 5.45 -9.23
CA LEU A 116 1.73 6.55 -8.26
C LEU A 116 3.09 7.28 -8.35
N GLU A 117 4.16 6.59 -8.72
CA GLU A 117 5.48 7.21 -8.96
C GLU A 117 5.62 7.78 -10.39
N GLY A 118 4.67 7.49 -11.27
CA GLY A 118 4.56 8.03 -12.63
C GLY A 118 5.33 7.25 -13.70
N SER A 119 6.14 6.27 -13.32
CA SER A 119 6.90 5.42 -14.24
C SER A 119 5.97 4.62 -15.17
N TYR A 120 4.81 4.17 -14.68
CA TYR A 120 3.83 3.44 -15.48
C TYR A 120 3.32 4.28 -16.67
N SER A 121 3.00 5.55 -16.46
CA SER A 121 2.52 6.45 -17.53
C SER A 121 3.59 6.82 -18.55
N GLN A 122 4.88 6.70 -18.21
CA GLN A 122 5.98 6.89 -19.17
C GLN A 122 5.99 5.76 -20.22
N PHE A 123 5.67 4.52 -19.81
CA PHE A 123 5.58 3.37 -20.71
C PHE A 123 4.21 3.21 -21.35
N PHE A 124 3.14 3.64 -20.66
CA PHE A 124 1.76 3.58 -21.14
C PHE A 124 1.11 4.97 -21.17
N PRO A 125 1.40 5.79 -22.19
CA PRO A 125 0.96 7.19 -22.24
C PRO A 125 -0.55 7.40 -22.26
N ASN A 126 -1.31 6.37 -22.63
CA ASN A 126 -2.78 6.39 -22.60
C ASN A 126 -3.38 6.23 -21.19
N ILE A 127 -2.54 6.01 -20.18
CA ILE A 127 -2.92 5.91 -18.77
C ILE A 127 -2.21 7.06 -18.03
N SER A 128 -2.83 8.24 -18.03
CA SER A 128 -2.30 9.46 -17.38
C SER A 128 -2.33 9.34 -15.86
N GLN A 129 -1.29 9.86 -15.19
CA GLN A 129 -1.23 9.96 -13.73
C GLN A 129 -2.22 10.98 -13.18
#